data_AF-A0A1Q9UQL9-F1
#
_entry.id   AF-A0A1Q9UQL9-F1
#
_cell.length_a   1.000
_cell.length_b   1.000
_cell.length_c   1.000
_cell.angle_alpha   90.00
_cell.angle_beta   90.00
_cell.angle_gamma   90.00
#
_symmetry.space_group_name_H-M   'P 1'
#
loop_
_entity.id
_entity.type
_entity.pdbx_description
1 polymer ?
#
loop_
_entity_poly.entity_id
_entity_poly.type
_entity_poly.pdbx_seq_one_letter_code
_entity_poly.pdbx_strand_id
1 'polypeptide(L)'
;MEAVRQWLLDGGKGMTFEGSSMVREQPIAGEYLVDHPMQPADPRVEGDIWIQRVGGGGGYGDPLERDPEAAMLDLRRGLISPEVAHQVYRLVWDPERMEVDIGATEAARREERKARLTRGRPYDEFVTSWRADSPPEHLGYLGSWDWEDGDREG
;
A
#
# COMPACT_ATOMS: atom_id res chain seq x y z
N MET A 1 5.93 27.47 -16.18
CA MET A 1 6.40 27.07 -17.53
C MET A 1 7.89 26.84 -17.62
N GLU A 2 8.74 27.86 -17.56
CA GLU A 2 10.18 27.71 -17.82
C GLU A 2 10.87 26.73 -16.86
N ALA A 3 10.51 26.77 -15.56
CA ALA A 3 11.08 25.88 -14.56
C ALA A 3 10.79 24.39 -14.83
N VAL A 4 9.54 24.04 -15.16
CA VAL A 4 9.16 22.64 -15.46
C VAL A 4 9.79 22.18 -16.78
N ARG A 5 9.78 23.03 -17.80
CA ARG A 5 10.41 22.72 -19.09
C ARG A 5 11.92 22.49 -18.92
N GLN A 6 12.60 23.39 -18.22
CA GLN A 6 14.03 23.26 -17.95
C GLN A 6 14.32 22.02 -17.10
N TRP A 7 13.51 21.74 -16.08
CA TRP A 7 13.63 20.54 -15.26
C TRP A 7 13.48 19.25 -16.08
N LEU A 8 12.54 19.19 -17.03
CA LEU A 8 12.40 18.07 -17.96
C LEU A 8 13.60 17.96 -18.92
N LEU A 9 14.12 19.09 -19.41
CA LEU A 9 15.34 19.13 -20.24
C LEU A 9 16.58 18.65 -19.46
N ASP A 10 16.62 18.90 -18.15
CA ASP A 10 17.67 18.44 -17.24
C ASP A 10 17.48 16.98 -16.79
N GLY A 11 16.52 16.26 -17.39
CA GLY A 11 16.27 14.84 -17.20
C GLY A 11 15.24 14.51 -16.12
N GLY A 12 14.47 15.48 -15.62
CA GLY A 12 13.43 15.25 -14.62
C GLY A 12 13.97 14.72 -13.30
N LYS A 13 15.14 15.20 -12.87
CA LYS A 13 15.82 14.70 -11.67
C LYS A 13 14.94 14.83 -10.43
N GLY A 14 14.84 13.75 -9.66
CA GLY A 14 13.96 13.68 -8.48
C GLY A 14 12.50 13.36 -8.81
N MET A 15 12.13 13.15 -10.08
CA MET A 15 10.81 12.61 -10.40
C MET A 15 10.67 11.19 -9.88
N THR A 16 9.66 10.95 -9.05
CA THR A 16 9.34 9.62 -8.54
C THR A 16 7.87 9.30 -8.77
N PHE A 17 7.53 8.01 -8.78
CA PHE A 17 6.13 7.56 -8.74
C PHE A 17 5.51 7.66 -7.34
N GLU A 18 6.27 8.16 -6.38
CA GLU A 18 5.86 8.28 -4.99
C GLU A 18 5.49 9.73 -4.68
N GLY A 19 4.20 10.05 -4.72
CA GLY A 19 3.72 11.42 -4.48
C GLY A 19 4.18 12.01 -3.14
N SER A 20 4.37 11.18 -2.11
CA SER A 20 4.93 11.60 -0.81
C SER A 20 6.37 12.14 -0.93
N SER A 21 7.20 11.50 -1.74
CA SER A 21 8.58 11.91 -1.98
C SER A 21 8.61 13.21 -2.79
N MET A 22 7.74 13.37 -3.79
CA MET A 22 7.59 14.63 -4.53
C MET A 22 7.22 15.83 -3.62
N VAL A 23 6.32 15.63 -2.64
CA VAL A 23 5.91 16.66 -1.67
C VAL A 23 7.02 16.97 -0.66
N ARG A 24 7.78 15.96 -0.25
CA ARG A 24 8.86 16.11 0.74
C ARG A 24 10.10 16.77 0.14
N GLU A 25 10.54 16.28 -1.00
CA GLU A 25 11.83 16.67 -1.61
C GLU A 25 11.71 17.92 -2.48
N GLN A 26 10.50 18.22 -2.95
CA GLN A 26 10.18 19.39 -3.77
C GLN A 26 11.23 19.65 -4.87
N PRO A 27 11.47 18.69 -5.78
CA PRO A 27 12.57 18.77 -6.74
C PRO A 27 12.39 19.86 -7.80
N ILE A 28 11.23 20.53 -7.83
CA ILE A 28 10.86 21.55 -8.80
C ILE A 28 10.50 22.81 -8.01
N ALA A 29 11.10 23.94 -8.35
CA ALA A 29 10.72 25.20 -7.73
C ALA A 29 9.25 25.53 -8.09
N GLY A 30 8.41 25.70 -7.08
CA GLY A 30 6.99 25.98 -7.26
C GLY A 30 6.20 25.95 -5.95
N GLU A 31 4.90 26.21 -6.06
CA GLU A 31 3.94 26.01 -4.98
C GLU A 31 3.48 24.55 -4.95
N TYR A 32 3.49 23.93 -3.76
CA TYR A 32 3.05 22.56 -3.55
C TYR A 32 1.76 22.56 -2.74
N LEU A 33 0.68 22.13 -3.38
CA LEU A 33 -0.64 21.99 -2.76
C LEU A 33 -0.98 20.50 -2.62
N VAL A 34 -1.32 20.08 -1.40
CA VAL A 34 -1.80 18.73 -1.09
C VAL A 34 -3.22 18.85 -0.56
N ASP A 35 -4.18 18.31 -1.32
CA ASP A 35 -5.60 18.42 -1.00
C ASP A 35 -6.34 17.09 -1.24
N HIS A 36 -7.56 16.98 -0.69
CA HIS A 36 -8.43 15.83 -0.86
C HIS A 36 -8.87 15.68 -2.33
N PRO A 37 -8.96 14.45 -2.90
CA PRO A 37 -9.23 14.24 -4.32
C PRO A 37 -10.61 14.68 -4.83
N MET A 38 -11.62 14.86 -3.97
CA MET A 38 -12.91 15.47 -4.36
C MET A 38 -12.84 16.99 -4.23
N GLN A 39 -12.27 17.64 -5.23
CA GLN A 39 -12.29 19.09 -5.38
C GLN A 39 -13.34 19.52 -6.41
N PRO A 40 -13.89 20.74 -6.31
CA PRO A 40 -14.55 21.39 -7.43
C PRO A 40 -13.56 21.57 -8.60
N ALA A 41 -14.09 21.87 -9.79
CA ALA A 41 -13.24 22.17 -10.93
C ALA A 41 -12.36 23.39 -10.62
N ASP A 42 -11.05 23.21 -10.79
CA ASP A 42 -10.03 24.23 -10.52
C ASP A 42 -9.23 24.49 -11.81
N PRO A 43 -9.26 25.71 -12.37
CA PRO A 43 -8.53 26.02 -13.60
C PRO A 43 -7.01 25.92 -13.37
N ARG A 44 -6.40 24.91 -13.98
CA ARG A 44 -4.94 24.76 -14.03
C ARG A 44 -4.35 25.58 -15.16
N VAL A 45 -3.18 26.16 -14.93
CA VAL A 45 -2.45 26.90 -15.96
C VAL A 45 -1.38 26.03 -16.60
N GLU A 46 -0.88 26.47 -17.75
CA GLU A 46 0.20 25.77 -18.43
C GLU A 46 1.43 25.67 -17.51
N GLY A 47 1.94 24.45 -17.34
CA GLY A 47 3.10 24.18 -16.50
C GLY A 47 2.79 23.75 -15.07
N ASP A 48 1.52 23.63 -14.70
CA ASP A 48 1.12 22.96 -13.46
C ASP A 48 1.38 21.45 -13.56
N ILE A 49 1.80 20.85 -12.45
CA ILE A 49 1.97 19.39 -12.33
C ILE A 49 0.91 18.86 -11.37
N TRP A 50 0.08 17.95 -11.87
CA TRP A 50 -0.97 17.30 -11.10
C TRP A 50 -0.61 15.84 -10.82
N ILE A 51 -0.48 15.49 -9.54
CA ILE A 51 -0.19 14.12 -9.11
C ILE A 51 -1.42 13.58 -8.39
N GLN A 52 -2.14 12.68 -9.04
CA GLN A 52 -3.28 12.00 -8.44
C GLN A 52 -2.89 10.60 -7.99
N ARG A 53 -3.17 10.29 -6.71
CA ARG A 53 -3.12 8.92 -6.19
C ARG A 53 -4.50 8.32 -6.29
N VAL A 54 -4.63 7.24 -7.04
CA VAL A 54 -5.87 6.49 -7.18
C VAL A 54 -5.73 5.19 -6.40
N GLY A 55 -6.75 4.86 -5.61
CA GLY A 55 -6.78 3.59 -4.89
C GLY A 55 -6.87 2.41 -5.86
N GLY A 56 -6.18 1.31 -5.52
CA GLY A 56 -6.38 0.03 -6.18
C GLY A 56 -7.63 -0.70 -5.65
N GLY A 57 -7.96 -1.83 -6.27
CA GLY A 57 -8.97 -2.76 -5.75
C GLY A 57 -8.44 -3.59 -4.56
N GLY A 58 -9.36 -4.20 -3.81
CA GLY A 58 -9.01 -5.21 -2.80
C GLY A 58 -8.52 -6.52 -3.44
N GLY A 59 -7.69 -7.26 -2.70
CA GLY A 59 -7.23 -8.61 -3.10
C GLY A 59 -8.18 -9.73 -2.69
N TYR A 60 -7.98 -10.93 -3.23
CA TYR A 60 -8.73 -12.14 -2.89
C TYR A 60 -7.78 -13.29 -2.53
N GLY A 61 -8.11 -14.05 -1.47
CA GLY A 61 -7.37 -15.24 -1.04
C GLY A 61 -6.12 -14.95 -0.18
N ASP A 62 -5.46 -16.02 0.28
CA ASP A 62 -4.18 -15.92 0.99
C ASP A 62 -3.05 -15.62 -0.01
N PRO A 63 -2.23 -14.56 0.18
CA PRO A 63 -1.08 -14.28 -0.68
C PRO A 63 -0.10 -15.46 -0.82
N LEU A 64 0.01 -16.33 0.19
CA LEU A 64 0.89 -17.51 0.11
C LEU A 64 0.36 -18.62 -0.82
N GLU A 65 -0.88 -18.49 -1.30
CA GLU A 65 -1.50 -19.42 -2.24
C GLU A 65 -1.42 -18.92 -3.69
N ARG A 66 -1.00 -17.67 -3.92
CA ARG A 66 -0.79 -17.15 -5.27
C ARG A 66 0.28 -17.98 -5.99
N ASP A 67 0.02 -18.33 -7.25
CA ASP A 67 1.01 -18.96 -8.13
C ASP A 67 2.34 -18.16 -8.13
N PRO A 68 3.47 -18.77 -7.76
CA PRO A 68 4.76 -18.09 -7.72
C PRO A 68 5.17 -17.47 -9.06
N GLU A 69 4.87 -18.12 -10.18
CA GLU A 69 5.22 -17.59 -11.52
C GLU A 69 4.37 -16.37 -11.88
N ALA A 70 3.08 -16.38 -11.56
CA ALA A 70 2.21 -15.21 -11.69
C ALA A 70 2.68 -14.04 -10.82
N ALA A 71 3.08 -14.29 -9.57
CA ALA A 71 3.66 -13.27 -8.69
C ALA A 71 4.99 -12.72 -9.25
N MET A 72 5.83 -13.58 -9.84
CA MET A 72 7.07 -13.16 -10.49
C MET A 72 6.81 -12.31 -11.74
N LEU A 73 5.75 -12.61 -12.49
CA LEU A 73 5.33 -11.79 -13.62
C LEU A 73 4.89 -10.38 -13.17
N ASP A 74 4.18 -10.26 -12.06
CA ASP A 74 3.80 -8.95 -11.49
C ASP A 74 5.04 -8.13 -11.11
N LEU A 75 6.04 -8.78 -10.50
CA LEU A 75 7.31 -8.15 -10.14
C LEU A 75 8.07 -7.70 -11.39
N ARG A 76 8.17 -8.55 -12.41
CA ARG A 76 8.83 -8.20 -13.69
C ARG A 76 8.14 -7.03 -14.40
N ARG A 77 6.83 -6.89 -14.23
CA ARG A 77 6.04 -5.78 -14.81
C ARG A 77 6.05 -4.52 -13.95
N GLY A 78 6.69 -4.54 -12.77
CA GLY A 78 6.69 -3.42 -11.84
C GLY A 78 5.32 -3.13 -11.22
N LEU A 79 4.40 -4.10 -11.23
CA LEU A 79 3.08 -3.97 -10.59
C LEU A 79 3.19 -4.08 -9.07
N ILE A 80 4.22 -4.77 -8.59
CA ILE A 80 4.58 -4.88 -7.19
C ILE A 80 6.07 -4.55 -7.02
N SER A 81 6.44 -4.07 -5.83
CA SER A 81 7.83 -3.88 -5.48
C SER A 81 8.51 -5.20 -5.10
N PRO A 82 9.86 -5.28 -5.16
CA PRO A 82 10.61 -6.41 -4.61
C PRO A 82 10.27 -6.71 -3.15
N GLU A 83 10.03 -5.66 -2.36
CA GLU A 83 9.66 -5.79 -0.95
C GLU A 83 8.30 -6.45 -0.78
N VAL A 84 7.29 -6.07 -1.58
CA VAL A 84 5.98 -6.73 -1.59
C VAL A 84 6.12 -8.19 -2.03
N ALA A 85 6.88 -8.47 -3.09
CA ALA A 85 7.14 -9.83 -3.56
C ALA A 85 7.73 -10.72 -2.43
N HIS A 86 8.72 -10.19 -1.72
CA HIS A 86 9.39 -10.91 -0.64
C HIS A 86 8.57 -11.02 0.65
N GLN A 87 7.93 -9.95 1.11
CA GLN A 87 7.29 -9.92 2.42
C GLN A 87 5.86 -10.45 2.41
N VAL A 88 5.10 -10.14 1.36
CA VAL A 88 3.68 -10.49 1.26
C VAL A 88 3.51 -11.86 0.62
N TYR A 89 4.10 -12.06 -0.56
CA TYR A 89 3.98 -13.31 -1.32
C TYR A 89 4.99 -14.39 -0.92
N ARG A 90 6.00 -14.02 -0.10
CA ARG A 90 7.13 -14.87 0.29
C ARG A 90 7.86 -15.46 -0.92
N LEU A 91 7.94 -14.68 -1.99
CA LEU A 91 8.62 -15.05 -3.22
C LEU A 91 10.14 -15.02 -3.00
N VAL A 92 10.82 -16.05 -3.49
CA VAL A 92 12.27 -16.11 -3.59
C VAL A 92 12.61 -16.26 -5.06
N TRP A 93 13.53 -15.43 -5.56
CA TRP A 93 13.87 -15.39 -6.98
C TRP A 93 15.35 -15.06 -7.17
N ASP A 94 15.87 -15.40 -8.35
CA ASP A 94 17.17 -14.96 -8.81
C ASP A 94 17.08 -13.49 -9.27
N PRO A 95 17.79 -12.54 -8.64
CA PRO A 95 17.68 -11.12 -8.96
C PRO A 95 18.30 -10.73 -10.31
N GLU A 96 19.21 -11.53 -10.85
CA GLU A 96 19.83 -11.28 -12.15
C GLU A 96 18.96 -11.84 -13.28
N ARG A 97 18.46 -13.06 -13.12
CA ARG A 97 17.67 -13.77 -14.14
C ARG A 97 16.20 -13.41 -14.09
N MET A 98 15.72 -12.89 -12.97
CA MET A 98 14.31 -12.62 -12.70
C MET A 98 13.45 -13.88 -12.87
N GLU A 99 13.96 -15.01 -12.37
CA GLU A 99 13.31 -16.33 -12.37
C GLU A 99 13.01 -16.75 -10.93
N VAL A 100 11.83 -17.32 -10.69
CA VAL A 100 11.43 -17.77 -9.35
C VAL A 100 12.16 -19.04 -8.96
N ASP A 101 12.64 -19.11 -7.71
CA ASP A 101 13.05 -20.36 -7.09
C ASP A 101 11.84 -20.97 -6.39
N ILE A 102 11.22 -21.95 -7.05
CA ILE A 102 10.01 -22.62 -6.54
C ILE A 102 10.28 -23.31 -5.20
N GLY A 103 11.41 -24.03 -5.08
CA GLY A 103 11.73 -24.79 -3.88
C GLY A 103 11.97 -23.88 -2.67
N ALA A 104 12.72 -22.80 -2.86
CA ALA A 104 12.98 -21.80 -1.83
C ALA A 104 11.71 -21.00 -1.47
N THR A 105 10.89 -20.65 -2.47
CA THR A 105 9.59 -19.98 -2.26
C THR A 105 8.66 -20.84 -1.41
N GLU A 106 8.52 -22.13 -1.73
CA GLU A 106 7.70 -23.03 -0.93
C GLU A 106 8.23 -23.19 0.50
N ALA A 107 9.55 -23.25 0.67
CA ALA A 107 10.17 -23.28 2.00
C ALA A 107 9.87 -22.00 2.79
N ALA A 108 10.05 -20.84 2.19
CA ALA A 108 9.74 -19.54 2.80
C ALA A 108 8.26 -19.44 3.18
N ARG A 109 7.35 -19.92 2.32
CA ARG A 109 5.90 -19.98 2.60
C ARG A 109 5.58 -20.92 3.76
N ARG A 110 6.22 -22.09 3.85
CA ARG A 110 6.03 -23.01 5.00
C ARG A 110 6.48 -22.37 6.31
N GLU A 111 7.63 -21.70 6.33
CA GLU A 111 8.12 -21.01 7.52
C GLU A 111 7.21 -19.84 7.90
N GLU A 112 6.71 -19.07 6.93
CA GLU A 112 5.73 -18.02 7.20
C GLU A 112 4.42 -18.57 7.77
N ARG A 113 3.94 -19.73 7.30
CA ARG A 113 2.76 -20.39 7.88
C ARG A 113 3.00 -20.78 9.34
N LYS A 114 4.17 -21.32 9.69
CA LYS A 114 4.54 -21.58 11.09
C LYS A 114 4.60 -20.28 11.90
N ALA A 115 5.22 -19.24 11.36
CA ALA A 115 5.29 -17.94 12.02
C ALA A 115 3.90 -17.33 12.25
N ARG A 116 2.94 -17.53 11.33
CA ARG A 116 1.53 -17.13 11.50
C ARG A 116 0.87 -17.85 12.67
N LEU A 117 1.11 -19.15 12.81
CA LEU A 117 0.61 -19.93 13.94
C LEU A 117 1.23 -19.47 15.27
N THR A 118 2.53 -19.18 15.30
CA THR A 118 3.21 -18.75 16.53
C THR A 118 2.74 -17.38 17.02
N ARG A 119 2.48 -16.43 16.12
CA ARG A 119 2.04 -15.07 16.48
C ARG A 119 0.52 -14.92 16.61
N GLY A 120 -0.23 -15.87 16.06
CA GLY A 120 -1.68 -15.94 16.20
C GLY A 120 -2.07 -16.19 17.66
N ARG A 121 -3.21 -15.65 18.06
CA ARG A 121 -3.81 -15.90 19.38
C ARG A 121 -5.17 -16.56 19.18
N PRO A 122 -5.64 -17.39 20.13
CA PRO A 122 -7.03 -17.84 20.16
C PRO A 122 -7.98 -16.64 20.07
N TYR A 123 -9.12 -16.84 19.39
CA TYR A 123 -10.08 -15.77 19.11
C TYR A 123 -10.55 -15.06 20.39
N ASP A 124 -10.95 -15.83 21.41
CA ASP A 124 -11.48 -15.26 22.66
C ASP A 124 -10.43 -14.41 23.38
N GLU A 125 -9.19 -14.89 23.46
CA GLU A 125 -8.07 -14.15 24.07
C GLU A 125 -7.78 -12.85 23.31
N PHE A 126 -7.78 -12.92 21.97
CA PHE A 126 -7.61 -11.74 21.13
C PHE A 126 -8.71 -10.71 21.40
N VAL A 127 -9.98 -11.12 21.35
CA VAL A 127 -11.13 -10.23 21.57
C VAL A 127 -11.09 -9.59 22.94
N THR A 128 -10.81 -10.34 24.01
CA THR A 128 -10.67 -9.79 25.36
C THR A 128 -9.57 -8.74 25.45
N SER A 129 -8.45 -8.93 24.74
CA SER A 129 -7.32 -7.99 24.77
C SER A 129 -7.48 -6.78 23.84
N TRP A 130 -8.27 -6.90 22.77
CA TRP A 130 -8.36 -5.91 21.70
C TRP A 130 -9.62 -5.04 21.79
N ARG A 131 -10.74 -5.59 22.27
CA ARG A 131 -12.02 -4.88 22.33
C ARG A 131 -11.87 -3.63 23.22
N ALA A 132 -12.22 -2.49 22.65
CA ALA A 132 -12.37 -1.24 23.38
C ALA A 132 -13.86 -0.85 23.36
N ASP A 133 -14.40 -0.52 24.53
CA ASP A 133 -15.79 -0.10 24.65
C ASP A 133 -16.00 1.36 24.20
N SER A 134 -14.93 2.08 23.89
CA SER A 134 -14.97 3.40 23.25
C SER A 134 -13.73 3.65 22.38
N PRO A 135 -13.84 4.50 21.35
CA PRO A 135 -12.69 4.90 20.56
C PRO A 135 -11.80 5.87 21.38
N PRO A 136 -10.51 6.01 21.02
CA PRO A 136 -9.62 6.98 21.67
C PRO A 136 -10.16 8.43 21.64
N GLU A 137 -10.03 9.15 22.76
CA GLU A 137 -10.58 10.51 22.96
C GLU A 137 -10.10 11.56 21.94
N HIS A 138 -8.96 11.33 21.29
CA HIS A 138 -8.37 12.25 20.33
C HIS A 138 -8.94 12.11 18.91
N LEU A 139 -9.74 11.07 18.65
CA LEU A 139 -10.45 10.92 17.39
C LEU A 139 -11.70 11.81 17.45
N GLY A 140 -11.94 12.59 16.40
CA GLY A 140 -13.06 13.51 16.33
C GLY A 140 -14.41 12.82 16.23
N TYR A 141 -15.10 12.99 15.10
CA TYR A 141 -16.44 12.46 14.93
C TYR A 141 -16.43 11.07 14.27
N LEU A 142 -16.78 10.04 15.05
CA LEU A 142 -16.99 8.67 14.57
C LEU A 142 -18.48 8.24 14.61
N GLY A 143 -19.38 9.14 15.03
CA GLY A 143 -20.78 8.81 15.29
C GLY A 143 -21.01 8.17 16.67
N SER A 144 -22.12 7.45 16.84
CA SER A 144 -22.43 6.71 18.08
C SER A 144 -21.59 5.44 18.16
N TRP A 145 -21.05 5.17 19.34
CA TRP A 145 -20.29 3.94 19.63
C TRP A 145 -21.09 2.93 20.49
N ASP A 146 -22.28 3.32 20.93
CA ASP A 146 -23.19 2.47 21.69
C ASP A 146 -23.96 1.57 20.71
N TRP A 147 -23.77 0.26 20.84
CA TRP A 147 -24.55 -0.75 20.16
C TRP A 147 -25.52 -1.34 21.19
N GLU A 148 -26.82 -1.05 21.08
CA GLU A 148 -27.83 -1.70 21.93
C GLU A 148 -27.88 -3.21 21.58
N ASP A 149 -27.72 -4.09 22.56
CA ASP A 149 -27.71 -5.56 22.39
C ASP A 149 -29.10 -6.16 22.00
N GLY A 150 -30.02 -5.35 21.47
CA GLY A 150 -31.46 -5.64 21.36
C GLY A 150 -31.93 -6.51 20.18
N ASP A 151 -31.12 -6.73 19.14
CA ASP A 151 -31.61 -7.33 17.88
C ASP A 151 -31.02 -8.71 17.54
N ARG A 152 -30.58 -9.48 18.54
CA ARG A 152 -30.15 -10.89 18.37
C ARG A 152 -31.26 -11.89 18.70
N GLU A 153 -32.45 -11.75 18.12
CA GLU A 153 -33.42 -12.85 18.00
C GLU A 153 -33.99 -12.86 16.58
N GLY A 154 -33.58 -13.87 15.79
CA GLY A 154 -34.04 -14.13 14.43
C GLY A 154 -33.47 -15.44 13.88
#